data_AF-X1I888-F1
#
_entry.id   AF-X1I888-F1
#
_cell.length_a   1.000
_cell.length_b   1.000
_cell.length_c   1.000
_cell.angle_alpha   90.00
_cell.angle_beta   90.00
_cell.angle_gamma   90.00
#
_symmetry.space_group_name_H-M   'P 1'
#
loop_
_entity.id
_entity.type
_entity.pdbx_description
1 polymer ?
#
loop_
_entity_poly.entity_id
_entity_poly.type
_entity_poly.pdbx_seq_one_letter_code
_entity_poly.pdbx_strand_id
1 'polypeptide(L)'
;SRPQKLINRDVDSCDLFVGILWRRWGQNTGKYSSGFEEEFIRACDRRRKTGKPEIWLYFKTIDEENVKDPGDQLKKVLKFKKEQIELKELLFKEFNDSGNWDKLIYDNLLVYLLGLSAGESQIEIQEQSVILDSSKRVKETKEAKIDIKKVVYPPALINLFDQVSLKLKEEKQISFNFWDRTRLFLQSSAWFSEIHLGEIFGIHELNLIYTQRNNWEISESESLFIARSFIG
;
A
#
# COMPACT_ATOMS: atom_id res chain seq x y z
N SER A 1 -27.75 14.17 17.16
CA SER A 1 -26.38 14.68 16.97
C SER A 1 -25.27 13.73 17.48
N ARG A 2 -25.39 12.41 17.29
CA ARG A 2 -24.38 11.40 17.67
C ARG A 2 -23.32 11.00 16.60
N PRO A 3 -23.49 11.23 15.28
CA PRO A 3 -22.51 10.78 14.27
C PRO A 3 -21.15 11.49 14.35
N GLN A 4 -21.13 12.83 14.44
CA GLN A 4 -19.91 13.64 14.36
C GLN A 4 -18.89 13.32 15.46
N LYS A 5 -19.37 12.99 16.67
CA LYS A 5 -18.50 12.65 17.81
C LYS A 5 -17.74 11.34 17.62
N LEU A 6 -18.33 10.38 16.89
CA LEU A 6 -17.68 9.11 16.64
C LEU A 6 -16.55 9.28 15.61
N ILE A 7 -16.85 9.96 14.51
CA ILE A 7 -15.88 10.24 13.44
C ILE A 7 -14.69 11.07 13.99
N ASN A 8 -14.99 12.04 14.85
CA ASN A 8 -13.98 12.83 15.55
C ASN A 8 -12.99 11.98 16.37
N ARG A 9 -13.45 10.90 17.00
CA ARG A 9 -12.59 9.97 17.74
C ARG A 9 -11.74 9.14 16.77
N ASP A 10 -12.31 8.72 15.65
CA ASP A 10 -11.61 7.92 14.66
C ASP A 10 -10.45 8.71 14.02
N VAL A 11 -10.66 10.01 13.75
CA VAL A 11 -9.61 10.95 13.29
C VAL A 11 -8.52 11.15 14.35
N ASP A 12 -8.88 11.18 15.63
CA ASP A 12 -7.90 11.30 16.73
C ASP A 12 -7.02 10.04 16.86
N SER A 13 -7.49 8.87 16.43
CA SER A 13 -6.79 7.60 16.60
C SER A 13 -6.13 7.04 15.34
N CYS A 14 -6.43 7.56 14.14
CA CYS A 14 -5.90 6.96 12.91
C CYS A 14 -4.39 7.16 12.74
N ASP A 15 -3.71 6.27 12.01
CA ASP A 15 -2.33 6.45 11.55
C ASP A 15 -2.25 7.06 10.14
N LEU A 16 -3.32 6.91 9.37
CA LEU A 16 -3.49 7.43 8.01
C LEU A 16 -4.87 8.08 7.86
N PHE A 17 -4.89 9.31 7.38
CA PHE A 17 -6.10 10.02 6.95
C PHE A 17 -6.15 10.06 5.42
N VAL A 18 -7.25 9.59 4.84
CA VAL A 18 -7.49 9.60 3.39
C VAL A 18 -8.72 10.44 3.08
N GLY A 19 -8.51 11.62 2.48
CA GLY A 19 -9.56 12.48 1.98
C GLY A 19 -9.81 12.25 0.50
N ILE A 20 -11.05 11.92 0.12
CA ILE A 20 -11.46 11.75 -1.28
C ILE A 20 -12.52 12.81 -1.60
N LEU A 21 -12.22 13.67 -2.57
CA LEU A 21 -13.08 14.79 -2.94
C LEU A 21 -13.50 14.73 -4.40
N TRP A 22 -14.73 15.20 -4.66
CA TRP A 22 -15.27 15.38 -6.00
C TRP A 22 -16.07 16.70 -6.10
N ARG A 23 -17.38 16.66 -6.34
CA ARG A 23 -18.20 17.86 -6.59
C ARG A 23 -18.84 18.47 -5.34
N ARG A 24 -18.81 17.77 -4.20
CA ARG A 24 -19.51 18.18 -2.99
C ARG A 24 -18.51 18.42 -1.86
N TRP A 25 -18.63 19.58 -1.23
CA TRP A 25 -17.85 19.96 -0.04
C TRP A 25 -18.48 19.42 1.24
N GLY A 26 -19.81 19.32 1.26
CA GLY A 26 -20.59 18.86 2.40
C GLY A 26 -21.45 19.95 3.03
N GLN A 27 -22.01 19.63 4.19
CA GLN A 27 -22.89 20.52 4.94
C GLN A 27 -22.18 21.11 6.15
N ASN A 28 -22.50 22.36 6.45
CA ASN A 28 -21.95 23.12 7.58
C ASN A 28 -22.24 22.40 8.90
N THR A 29 -21.21 22.21 9.73
CA THR A 29 -21.30 21.55 11.05
C THR A 29 -21.31 22.54 12.21
N GLY A 30 -21.66 23.79 11.94
CA GLY A 30 -21.67 24.91 12.87
C GLY A 30 -20.39 25.71 12.79
N LYS A 31 -19.30 25.18 13.37
CA LYS A 31 -18.00 25.89 13.42
C LYS A 31 -17.23 25.82 12.10
N TYR A 32 -17.41 24.74 11.34
CA TYR A 32 -16.73 24.52 10.07
C TYR A 32 -17.74 24.50 8.91
N SER A 33 -17.28 24.90 7.74
CA SER A 33 -18.09 24.97 6.53
C SER A 33 -18.46 23.60 5.96
N SER A 34 -17.79 22.53 6.39
CA SER A 34 -18.23 21.14 6.27
C SER A 34 -17.68 20.21 7.35
N GLY A 35 -18.28 19.03 7.48
CA GLY A 35 -17.73 17.95 8.31
C GLY A 35 -16.36 17.47 7.83
N PHE A 36 -16.14 17.42 6.52
CA PHE A 36 -14.81 17.12 5.96
C PHE A 36 -13.77 18.17 6.40
N GLU A 37 -14.11 19.46 6.37
CA GLU A 37 -13.20 20.52 6.82
C GLU A 37 -12.82 20.36 8.29
N GLU A 38 -13.79 20.03 9.14
CA GLU A 38 -13.56 19.75 10.56
C GLU A 38 -12.57 18.59 10.75
N GLU A 39 -12.81 17.47 10.06
CA GLU A 39 -11.98 16.26 10.14
C GLU A 39 -10.57 16.50 9.60
N PHE A 40 -10.45 17.20 8.46
CA PHE A 40 -9.18 17.53 7.84
C PHE A 40 -8.32 18.46 8.71
N ILE A 41 -8.89 19.56 9.21
CA ILE A 41 -8.17 20.49 10.10
C ILE A 41 -7.69 19.76 11.35
N ARG A 42 -8.53 18.89 11.92
CA ARG A 42 -8.19 18.10 13.09
C ARG A 42 -7.02 17.14 12.82
N ALA A 43 -7.02 16.44 11.69
CA ALA A 43 -5.91 15.58 11.28
C ALA A 43 -4.61 16.39 11.09
N CYS A 44 -4.67 17.54 10.42
CA CYS A 44 -3.53 18.45 10.24
C CYS A 44 -2.97 18.98 11.56
N ASP A 45 -3.84 19.39 12.48
CA ASP A 45 -3.44 19.84 13.83
C ASP A 45 -2.71 18.75 14.61
N ARG A 46 -3.20 17.51 14.52
CA ARG A 46 -2.57 16.36 15.16
C ARG A 46 -1.23 16.01 14.51
N ARG A 47 -1.15 16.03 13.17
CA ARG A 47 0.10 15.79 12.43
C ARG A 47 1.17 16.80 12.78
N ARG A 48 0.83 18.09 12.87
CA ARG A 48 1.77 19.14 13.30
C ARG A 48 2.32 18.94 14.70
N LYS A 49 1.52 18.35 15.61
CA LYS A 49 1.92 18.12 17.01
C LYS A 49 2.69 16.81 17.22
N THR A 50 2.35 15.76 16.47
CA THR A 50 2.79 14.38 16.76
C THR A 50 3.54 13.71 15.62
N GLY A 51 3.60 14.33 14.44
CA GLY A 51 4.10 13.71 13.22
C GLY A 51 3.10 12.76 12.54
N LYS A 52 1.96 12.44 13.18
CA LYS A 52 0.90 11.54 12.69
C LYS A 52 -0.49 12.19 12.76
N PRO A 53 -1.47 11.78 11.93
CA PRO A 53 -1.39 10.73 10.90
C PRO A 53 -0.67 11.21 9.64
N GLU A 54 -0.30 10.28 8.76
CA GLU A 54 -0.06 10.62 7.35
C GLU A 54 -1.38 11.10 6.72
N ILE A 55 -1.32 12.08 5.81
CA ILE A 55 -2.52 12.72 5.26
C ILE A 55 -2.44 12.72 3.74
N TRP A 56 -3.38 12.03 3.11
CA TRP A 56 -3.49 11.92 1.66
C TRP A 56 -4.78 12.53 1.17
N LEU A 57 -4.68 13.28 0.07
CA LEU A 57 -5.81 13.90 -0.59
C LEU A 57 -5.90 13.43 -2.05
N TYR A 58 -7.09 12.96 -2.41
CA TYR A 58 -7.41 12.47 -3.75
C TYR A 58 -8.58 13.26 -4.32
N PHE A 59 -8.40 13.78 -5.53
CA PHE A 59 -9.43 14.54 -6.22
C PHE A 59 -9.86 13.80 -7.48
N LYS A 60 -11.15 13.46 -7.55
CA LYS A 60 -11.71 12.97 -8.80
C LYS A 60 -11.73 14.12 -9.80
N THR A 61 -11.25 13.88 -11.02
CA THR A 61 -11.27 14.90 -12.07
C THR A 61 -12.70 15.28 -12.44
N ILE A 62 -12.83 16.52 -12.90
CA ILE A 62 -14.10 17.15 -13.22
C ILE A 62 -13.98 17.68 -14.63
N ASP A 63 -14.97 17.39 -15.47
CA ASP A 63 -14.98 17.85 -16.86
C ASP A 63 -14.92 19.37 -16.93
N GLU A 64 -14.22 19.91 -17.92
CA GLU A 64 -13.99 21.36 -18.06
C GLU A 64 -15.30 22.17 -18.11
N GLU A 65 -16.38 21.59 -18.64
CA GLU A 65 -17.70 22.22 -18.67
C GLU A 65 -18.26 22.47 -17.26
N ASN A 66 -18.06 21.52 -16.34
CA ASN A 66 -18.50 21.64 -14.96
C ASN A 66 -17.60 22.59 -14.14
N VAL A 67 -16.39 22.87 -14.61
CA VAL A 67 -15.46 23.85 -13.99
C VAL A 67 -15.81 25.29 -14.40
N LYS A 68 -16.42 25.48 -15.58
CA LYS A 68 -16.81 26.81 -16.10
C LYS A 68 -18.02 27.42 -15.38
N ASP A 69 -18.98 26.61 -14.94
CA ASP A 69 -20.10 27.04 -14.09
C ASP A 69 -20.19 26.20 -12.80
N PRO A 70 -19.26 26.40 -11.85
CA PRO A 70 -19.25 25.62 -10.63
C PRO A 70 -20.29 26.17 -9.66
N GLY A 71 -21.25 25.34 -9.25
CA GLY A 71 -22.12 25.65 -8.11
C GLY A 71 -21.32 25.85 -6.81
N ASP A 72 -21.95 26.40 -5.77
CA ASP A 72 -21.27 26.82 -4.52
C ASP A 72 -20.47 25.72 -3.83
N GLN A 73 -20.94 24.48 -3.90
CA GLN A 73 -20.25 23.31 -3.35
C GLN A 73 -18.96 23.01 -4.10
N LEU A 74 -18.99 23.05 -5.43
CA LEU A 74 -17.82 22.77 -6.26
C LEU A 74 -16.79 23.89 -6.17
N LYS A 75 -17.23 25.16 -6.09
CA LYS A 75 -16.33 26.30 -5.83
C LYS A 75 -15.48 26.09 -4.57
N LYS A 76 -16.07 25.58 -3.49
CA LYS A 76 -15.34 25.29 -2.25
C LYS A 76 -14.30 24.19 -2.43
N VAL A 77 -14.64 23.10 -3.13
CA VAL A 77 -13.69 22.02 -3.42
C VAL A 77 -12.52 22.52 -4.28
N LEU A 78 -12.80 23.30 -5.33
CA LEU A 78 -11.76 23.86 -6.21
C LEU A 78 -10.85 24.84 -5.47
N LYS A 79 -11.42 25.68 -4.58
CA LYS A 79 -10.65 26.57 -3.72
C LYS A 79 -9.73 25.77 -2.79
N PHE A 80 -10.26 24.78 -2.09
CA PHE A 80 -9.48 23.90 -1.22
C PHE A 80 -8.37 23.18 -1.99
N LYS A 81 -8.69 22.62 -3.16
CA LYS A 81 -7.71 21.98 -4.06
C LYS A 81 -6.55 22.91 -4.36
N LYS A 82 -6.84 24.16 -4.74
CA LYS A 82 -5.82 25.16 -5.06
C LYS A 82 -4.95 25.49 -3.85
N GLU A 83 -5.55 25.69 -2.68
CA GLU A 83 -4.82 25.96 -1.43
C GLU A 83 -3.85 24.81 -1.09
N GLN A 84 -4.28 23.55 -1.23
CA GLN A 84 -3.41 22.40 -0.94
C GLN A 84 -2.25 22.25 -1.94
N ILE A 85 -2.49 22.56 -3.23
CA ILE A 85 -1.43 22.56 -4.26
C ILE A 85 -0.39 23.66 -3.97
N GLU A 86 -0.82 24.82 -3.48
CA GLU A 86 0.10 25.92 -3.13
C GLU A 86 0.93 25.59 -1.88
N LEU A 87 0.34 24.93 -0.88
CA LEU A 87 1.03 24.53 0.35
C LEU A 87 2.07 23.43 0.13
N LYS A 88 1.81 22.45 -0.75
CA LYS A 88 2.72 21.31 -1.06
C LYS A 88 3.15 20.44 0.12
N GLU A 89 2.44 20.48 1.24
CA GLU A 89 2.81 19.75 2.47
C GLU A 89 2.25 18.31 2.53
N LEU A 90 1.29 17.98 1.67
CA LEU A 90 0.52 16.73 1.70
C LEU A 90 0.66 15.93 0.41
N LEU A 91 0.47 14.60 0.50
CA LEU A 91 0.36 13.77 -0.70
C LEU A 91 -0.96 14.13 -1.40
N PHE A 92 -0.83 14.55 -2.65
CA PHE A 92 -1.93 14.99 -3.50
C PHE A 92 -1.91 14.20 -4.81
N LYS A 93 -3.04 13.58 -5.18
CA LYS A 93 -3.19 12.91 -6.48
C LYS A 93 -4.59 13.11 -7.07
N GLU A 94 -4.69 13.02 -8.39
CA GLU A 94 -5.95 13.07 -9.14
C GLU A 94 -6.26 11.72 -9.78
N PHE A 95 -7.54 11.41 -9.94
CA PHE A 95 -8.00 10.18 -10.60
C PHE A 95 -9.27 10.44 -11.42
N ASN A 96 -9.49 9.67 -12.48
CA ASN A 96 -10.59 9.92 -13.42
C ASN A 96 -11.73 8.89 -13.29
N ASP A 97 -11.35 7.62 -13.16
CA ASP A 97 -12.26 6.49 -13.16
C ASP A 97 -11.98 5.54 -11.98
N SER A 98 -12.90 4.61 -11.73
CA SER A 98 -12.80 3.67 -10.61
C SER A 98 -11.63 2.70 -10.76
N GLY A 99 -11.28 2.26 -11.97
CA GLY A 99 -10.15 1.36 -12.18
C GLY A 99 -8.80 2.04 -11.92
N ASN A 100 -8.68 3.31 -12.32
CA ASN A 100 -7.55 4.16 -12.01
C ASN A 100 -7.44 4.42 -10.50
N TRP A 101 -8.58 4.66 -9.84
CA TRP A 101 -8.65 4.85 -8.39
C TRP A 101 -8.11 3.63 -7.63
N ASP A 102 -8.59 2.43 -7.97
CA ASP A 102 -8.24 1.20 -7.26
C ASP A 102 -6.74 0.94 -7.30
N LYS A 103 -6.14 1.06 -8.49
CA LYS A 103 -4.68 0.93 -8.64
C LYS A 103 -3.94 2.04 -7.88
N LEU A 104 -4.41 3.29 -7.98
CA LEU A 104 -3.76 4.44 -7.36
C LEU A 104 -3.74 4.35 -5.83
N ILE A 105 -4.86 4.00 -5.20
CA ILE A 105 -4.93 3.87 -3.75
C ILE A 105 -4.15 2.65 -3.28
N TYR A 106 -4.23 1.55 -4.04
CA TYR A 106 -3.48 0.32 -3.78
C TYR A 106 -1.97 0.56 -3.74
N ASP A 107 -1.41 1.16 -4.81
CA ASP A 107 0.03 1.41 -4.91
C ASP A 107 0.52 2.30 -3.75
N ASN A 108 -0.28 3.30 -3.36
CA ASN A 108 0.09 4.20 -2.25
C ASN A 108 0.02 3.52 -0.89
N LEU A 109 -1.04 2.75 -0.64
CA LEU A 109 -1.17 1.96 0.59
C LEU A 109 -0.05 0.93 0.71
N LEU A 110 0.32 0.28 -0.38
CA LEU A 110 1.42 -0.67 -0.41
C LEU A 110 2.74 -0.01 -0.01
N VAL A 111 3.09 1.11 -0.65
CA VAL A 111 4.33 1.86 -0.34
C VAL A 111 4.32 2.31 1.13
N TYR A 112 3.18 2.75 1.64
CA TYR A 112 3.03 3.15 3.03
C TYR A 112 3.25 1.98 4.00
N LEU A 113 2.59 0.84 3.77
CA LEU A 113 2.71 -0.35 4.62
C LEU A 113 4.12 -0.94 4.59
N LEU A 114 4.75 -1.01 3.42
CA LEU A 114 6.16 -1.43 3.29
C LEU A 114 7.12 -0.47 4.00
N GLY A 115 6.80 0.84 4.00
CA GLY A 115 7.56 1.84 4.75
C GLY A 115 7.45 1.64 6.27
N LEU A 116 6.28 1.24 6.76
CA LEU A 116 6.09 0.93 8.18
C LEU A 116 6.88 -0.32 8.61
N SER A 117 6.83 -1.40 7.84
CA SER A 117 7.56 -2.64 8.18
C SER A 117 9.09 -2.48 8.12
N ALA A 118 9.59 -1.64 7.22
CA ALA A 118 11.01 -1.30 7.14
C ALA A 118 11.47 -0.40 8.30
N GLY A 119 10.59 0.47 8.83
CA GLY A 119 10.88 1.35 9.96
C GLY A 119 10.91 0.62 11.31
N GLU A 120 10.09 -0.41 11.49
CA GLU A 120 10.05 -1.22 12.71
C GLU A 120 11.31 -2.09 12.87
N SER A 121 11.90 -2.55 11.76
CA SER A 121 13.11 -3.39 11.75
C SER A 121 14.39 -2.67 12.25
N GLN A 122 14.39 -1.33 12.34
CA GLN A 122 15.59 -0.57 12.77
C GLN A 122 15.65 -0.34 14.29
N ILE A 123 14.55 -0.52 15.02
CA ILE A 123 14.51 -0.26 16.47
C ILE A 123 15.09 -1.45 17.26
N GLU A 124 15.01 -2.68 16.73
CA GLU A 124 15.56 -3.87 17.40
C GLU A 124 17.06 -4.12 17.15
N ILE A 125 17.67 -3.48 16.14
CA ILE A 125 19.07 -3.77 15.75
C ILE A 125 20.10 -2.92 16.50
N GLN A 126 19.70 -1.84 17.21
CA GLN A 126 20.67 -0.93 17.84
C GLN A 126 21.29 -1.41 19.17
N GLU A 127 20.77 -2.45 19.82
CA GLU A 127 21.35 -2.93 21.09
C GLU A 127 22.45 -3.99 20.95
N GLN A 128 22.68 -4.55 19.75
CA GLN A 128 23.68 -5.61 19.55
C GLN A 128 24.50 -5.41 18.29
N SER A 129 25.47 -4.51 18.32
CA SER A 129 26.82 -4.71 17.74
C SER A 129 27.65 -3.42 17.82
N VAL A 130 28.17 -3.16 19.02
CA VAL A 130 29.49 -2.52 19.14
C VAL A 130 30.52 -3.63 18.92
N ILE A 131 31.64 -3.28 18.27
CA ILE A 131 32.97 -3.95 18.21
C ILE A 131 33.39 -4.49 16.80
N LEU A 132 34.59 -4.02 16.40
CA LEU A 132 35.53 -4.39 15.30
C LEU A 132 35.21 -3.84 13.90
N ASP A 133 35.76 -2.70 13.46
CA ASP A 133 37.16 -2.27 13.24
C ASP A 133 37.88 -2.85 11.99
N SER A 134 38.31 -1.89 11.17
CA SER A 134 39.40 -1.86 10.19
C SER A 134 39.38 -2.80 8.95
N SER A 135 39.16 -2.22 7.77
CA SER A 135 40.28 -1.75 6.90
C SER A 135 39.97 -1.81 5.40
N LYS A 136 40.56 -0.83 4.70
CA LYS A 136 40.84 -0.71 3.25
C LYS A 136 39.75 -0.15 2.33
N ARG A 137 39.86 1.17 2.16
CA ARG A 137 39.61 1.91 0.90
C ARG A 137 40.36 1.27 -0.27
N VAL A 138 39.64 0.98 -1.35
CA VAL A 138 40.12 1.16 -2.72
C VAL A 138 38.99 1.84 -3.51
N LYS A 139 39.29 2.99 -4.10
CA LYS A 139 38.44 3.72 -5.05
C LYS A 139 38.60 3.08 -6.42
N GLU A 140 37.53 2.53 -6.98
CA GLU A 140 37.39 2.37 -8.43
C GLU A 140 35.95 2.68 -8.86
N THR A 141 35.89 3.55 -9.86
CA THR A 141 34.74 4.10 -10.57
C THR A 141 33.79 2.99 -11.03
N LYS A 142 32.53 3.01 -10.59
CA LYS A 142 31.48 2.14 -11.13
C LYS A 142 30.23 2.92 -11.46
N GLU A 143 29.83 2.73 -12.71
CA GLU A 143 28.52 3.00 -13.29
C GLU A 143 27.38 2.78 -12.29
N ALA A 144 26.38 3.65 -12.36
CA ALA A 144 25.18 3.60 -11.54
C ALA A 144 24.48 2.24 -11.71
N LYS A 145 24.78 1.30 -10.81
CA LYS A 145 23.94 0.13 -10.59
C LYS A 145 22.66 0.61 -9.95
N ILE A 146 21.55 0.47 -10.66
CA ILE A 146 20.22 0.43 -10.08
C ILE A 146 20.29 -0.59 -8.94
N ASP A 147 20.05 -0.12 -7.73
CA ASP A 147 20.05 -0.93 -6.52
C ASP A 147 18.81 -1.84 -6.57
N ILE A 148 18.92 -2.96 -7.28
CA ILE A 148 17.89 -4.00 -7.32
C ILE A 148 17.81 -4.52 -5.90
N LYS A 149 16.78 -4.10 -5.14
CA LYS A 149 16.45 -4.69 -3.84
C LYS A 149 16.54 -6.21 -3.98
N LYS A 150 17.42 -6.82 -3.19
CA LYS A 150 17.63 -8.27 -3.24
C LYS A 150 16.37 -8.95 -2.70
N VAL A 151 15.56 -9.50 -3.60
CA VAL A 151 14.37 -10.27 -3.24
C VAL A 151 14.84 -11.55 -2.55
N VAL A 152 14.34 -11.78 -1.33
CA VAL A 152 14.65 -12.98 -0.52
C VAL A 152 13.43 -13.88 -0.51
N TYR A 153 13.62 -15.13 -0.93
CA TYR A 153 12.58 -16.16 -0.91
C TYR A 153 12.76 -17.12 0.26
N PRO A 154 11.67 -17.66 0.83
CA PRO A 154 11.75 -18.68 1.88
C PRO A 154 12.57 -19.91 1.44
N PRO A 155 13.48 -20.43 2.28
CA PRO A 155 14.31 -21.59 1.93
C PRO A 155 13.50 -22.83 1.52
N ALA A 156 12.35 -23.04 2.16
CA ALA A 156 11.44 -24.15 1.84
C ALA A 156 10.85 -24.03 0.43
N LEU A 157 10.53 -22.80 0.01
CA LEU A 157 10.04 -22.52 -1.33
C LEU A 157 11.14 -22.76 -2.38
N ILE A 158 12.36 -22.30 -2.11
CA ILE A 158 13.52 -22.53 -2.99
C ILE A 158 13.73 -24.03 -3.19
N ASN A 159 13.77 -24.81 -2.10
CA ASN A 159 13.91 -26.26 -2.18
C ASN A 159 12.79 -26.92 -2.99
N LEU A 160 11.54 -26.44 -2.86
CA LEU A 160 10.43 -26.96 -3.66
C LEU A 160 10.66 -26.72 -5.17
N PHE A 161 11.16 -25.54 -5.56
CA PHE A 161 11.51 -25.25 -6.96
C PHE A 161 12.71 -26.07 -7.44
N ASP A 162 13.68 -26.36 -6.58
CA ASP A 162 14.79 -27.27 -6.90
C ASP A 162 14.27 -28.69 -7.19
N GLN A 163 13.34 -29.18 -6.38
CA GLN A 163 12.68 -30.47 -6.61
C GLN A 163 11.88 -30.50 -7.91
N VAL A 164 11.18 -29.41 -8.26
CA VAL A 164 10.52 -29.26 -9.56
C VAL A 164 11.54 -29.34 -10.70
N SER A 165 12.65 -28.62 -10.59
CA SER A 165 13.71 -28.62 -11.61
C SER A 165 14.30 -30.01 -11.81
N LEU A 166 14.59 -30.74 -10.72
CA LEU A 166 15.11 -32.10 -10.77
C LEU A 166 14.11 -33.06 -11.42
N LYS A 167 12.85 -33.06 -10.97
CA LYS A 167 11.81 -33.96 -11.51
C LYS A 167 11.50 -33.70 -12.98
N LEU A 168 11.51 -32.44 -13.43
CA LEU A 168 11.34 -32.09 -14.84
C LEU A 168 12.46 -32.66 -15.71
N LYS A 169 13.70 -32.65 -15.21
CA LYS A 169 14.86 -33.20 -15.94
C LYS A 169 14.86 -34.73 -16.02
N GLU A 170 14.19 -35.41 -15.10
CA GLU A 170 14.08 -36.87 -15.09
C GLU A 170 13.04 -37.42 -16.09
N GLU A 171 12.32 -36.56 -16.83
CA GLU A 171 11.31 -36.90 -17.87
C GLU A 171 10.21 -37.89 -17.41
N LYS A 172 10.03 -38.05 -16.10
CA LYS A 172 9.01 -38.90 -15.49
C LYS A 172 7.76 -38.10 -15.13
N GLN A 173 6.66 -38.82 -14.91
CA GLN A 173 5.42 -38.21 -14.44
C GLN A 173 5.64 -37.54 -13.08
N ILE A 174 5.49 -36.23 -13.07
CA ILE A 174 5.77 -35.39 -11.91
C ILE A 174 4.62 -35.51 -10.90
N SER A 175 4.88 -36.15 -9.77
CA SER A 175 3.95 -36.17 -8.65
C SER A 175 4.40 -35.22 -7.54
N PHE A 176 3.52 -34.27 -7.23
CA PHE A 176 3.58 -33.41 -6.06
C PHE A 176 2.39 -33.68 -5.16
N ASN A 177 2.59 -33.54 -3.84
CA ASN A 177 1.49 -33.61 -2.88
C ASN A 177 0.57 -32.38 -3.06
N PHE A 178 -0.61 -32.41 -2.42
CA PHE A 178 -1.59 -31.34 -2.55
C PHE A 178 -1.01 -29.96 -2.16
N TRP A 179 -0.31 -29.88 -1.04
CA TRP A 179 0.24 -28.63 -0.51
C TRP A 179 1.38 -28.08 -1.35
N ASP A 180 2.25 -28.95 -1.88
CA ASP A 180 3.30 -28.56 -2.82
C ASP A 180 2.68 -27.92 -4.08
N ARG A 181 1.59 -28.51 -4.61
CA ARG A 181 0.88 -27.96 -5.77
C ARG A 181 0.25 -26.61 -5.44
N THR A 182 -0.41 -26.49 -4.30
CA THR A 182 -1.01 -25.22 -3.85
C THR A 182 0.07 -24.16 -3.65
N ARG A 183 1.22 -24.52 -3.10
CA ARG A 183 2.34 -23.60 -2.88
C ARG A 183 2.95 -23.12 -4.21
N LEU A 184 3.15 -24.03 -5.16
CA LEU A 184 3.61 -23.70 -6.51
C LEU A 184 2.62 -22.80 -7.24
N PHE A 185 1.32 -23.10 -7.13
CA PHE A 185 0.26 -22.29 -7.73
C PHE A 185 0.23 -20.88 -7.13
N LEU A 186 0.33 -20.75 -5.80
CA LEU A 186 0.44 -19.46 -5.12
C LEU A 186 1.62 -18.64 -5.65
N GLN A 187 2.83 -19.22 -5.69
CA GLN A 187 4.01 -18.46 -6.10
C GLN A 187 3.99 -18.11 -7.61
N SER A 188 3.50 -19.00 -8.47
CA SER A 188 3.38 -18.71 -9.90
C SER A 188 2.32 -17.65 -10.18
N SER A 189 1.19 -17.69 -9.48
CA SER A 189 0.15 -16.66 -9.57
C SER A 189 0.63 -15.33 -9.01
N ALA A 190 1.40 -15.32 -7.93
CA ALA A 190 2.02 -14.11 -7.40
C ALA A 190 2.90 -13.43 -8.47
N TRP A 191 3.82 -14.17 -9.09
CA TRP A 191 4.66 -13.65 -10.18
C TRP A 191 3.84 -13.20 -11.40
N PHE A 192 2.83 -13.99 -11.80
CA PHE A 192 1.98 -13.62 -12.92
C PHE A 192 1.21 -12.31 -12.65
N SER A 193 0.76 -12.12 -11.42
CA SER A 193 -0.01 -10.94 -11.00
C SER A 193 0.80 -9.64 -10.96
N GLU A 194 2.13 -9.72 -10.91
CA GLU A 194 3.02 -8.56 -11.00
C GLU A 194 2.91 -7.89 -12.38
N ILE A 195 2.62 -8.68 -13.41
CA ILE A 195 2.50 -8.23 -14.80
C ILE A 195 1.01 -8.06 -15.18
N HIS A 196 0.11 -8.87 -14.60
CA HIS A 196 -1.31 -8.90 -14.93
C HIS A 196 -2.19 -8.62 -13.70
N LEU A 197 -2.63 -7.37 -13.56
CA LEU A 197 -3.34 -6.91 -12.36
C LEU A 197 -4.74 -7.51 -12.14
N GLY A 198 -5.32 -8.18 -13.14
CA GLY A 198 -6.70 -8.71 -13.10
C GLY A 198 -6.85 -10.14 -12.55
N GLU A 199 -5.77 -10.91 -12.44
CA GLU A 199 -5.84 -12.27 -11.90
C GLU A 199 -5.62 -12.23 -10.38
N ILE A 200 -6.59 -12.76 -9.63
CA ILE A 200 -6.56 -12.90 -8.17
C ILE A 200 -7.09 -14.27 -7.76
N PHE A 201 -6.76 -14.70 -6.55
CA PHE A 201 -7.33 -15.91 -5.96
C PHE A 201 -8.76 -15.67 -5.48
N GLY A 202 -9.61 -16.67 -5.72
CA GLY A 202 -10.95 -16.70 -5.16
C GLY A 202 -10.96 -17.14 -3.70
N ILE A 203 -12.15 -17.11 -3.10
CA ILE A 203 -12.36 -17.48 -1.68
C ILE A 203 -11.85 -18.89 -1.38
N HIS A 204 -11.98 -19.82 -2.32
CA HIS A 204 -11.55 -21.19 -2.14
C HIS A 204 -10.03 -21.30 -2.01
N GLU A 205 -9.28 -20.68 -2.93
CA GLU A 205 -7.82 -20.69 -2.94
C GLU A 205 -7.26 -19.95 -1.72
N LEU A 206 -7.87 -18.83 -1.34
CA LEU A 206 -7.50 -18.08 -0.13
C LEU A 206 -7.67 -18.91 1.15
N ASN A 207 -8.76 -19.66 1.26
CA ASN A 207 -8.98 -20.54 2.40
C ASN A 207 -7.92 -21.65 2.48
N LEU A 208 -7.52 -22.22 1.35
CA LEU A 208 -6.45 -23.23 1.31
C LEU A 208 -5.14 -22.65 1.85
N ILE A 209 -4.75 -21.45 1.43
CA ILE A 209 -3.54 -20.78 1.96
C ILE A 209 -3.70 -20.49 3.45
N TYR A 210 -4.86 -19.99 3.88
CA TYR A 210 -5.11 -19.65 5.28
C TYR A 210 -4.93 -20.86 6.23
N THR A 211 -5.24 -22.08 5.77
CA THR A 211 -4.98 -23.30 6.56
C THR A 211 -3.50 -23.54 6.82
N GLN A 212 -2.61 -23.04 5.96
CA GLN A 212 -1.15 -23.20 6.05
C GLN A 212 -0.43 -21.98 6.64
N ARG A 213 -1.14 -20.96 7.14
CA ARG A 213 -0.57 -19.70 7.64
C ARG A 213 0.49 -19.84 8.74
N ASN A 214 0.47 -20.94 9.50
CA ASN A 214 1.46 -21.22 10.55
C ASN A 214 2.63 -22.10 10.07
N ASN A 215 2.51 -22.69 8.88
CA ASN A 215 3.47 -23.66 8.33
C ASN A 215 4.29 -23.08 7.18
N TRP A 216 3.80 -22.03 6.53
CA TRP A 216 4.47 -21.39 5.41
C TRP A 216 4.99 -20.01 5.81
N GLU A 217 6.28 -19.80 5.60
CA GLU A 217 6.83 -18.47 5.44
C GLU A 217 6.40 -17.93 4.08
N ILE A 218 5.80 -16.74 4.05
CA ILE A 218 5.26 -16.13 2.84
C ILE A 218 6.30 -15.17 2.25
N SER A 219 6.57 -15.27 0.95
CA SER A 219 7.45 -14.34 0.25
C SER A 219 6.78 -12.98 0.05
N GLU A 220 7.57 -11.92 -0.22
CA GLU A 220 7.03 -10.57 -0.45
C GLU A 220 6.00 -10.56 -1.60
N SER A 221 6.30 -11.22 -2.72
CA SER A 221 5.39 -11.35 -3.86
C SER A 221 4.09 -12.10 -3.50
N GLU A 222 4.18 -13.16 -2.69
CA GLU A 222 3.01 -13.94 -2.28
C GLU A 222 2.14 -13.15 -1.31
N SER A 223 2.76 -12.45 -0.36
CA SER A 223 2.05 -11.60 0.59
C SER A 223 1.26 -10.51 -0.14
N LEU A 224 1.89 -9.89 -1.13
CA LEU A 224 1.27 -8.88 -1.97
C LEU A 224 0.06 -9.41 -2.73
N PHE A 225 0.22 -10.59 -3.34
CA PHE A 225 -0.82 -11.23 -4.13
C PHE A 225 -2.00 -11.72 -3.27
N ILE A 226 -1.71 -12.29 -2.09
CA ILE A 226 -2.74 -12.71 -1.13
C ILE A 226 -3.55 -11.50 -0.66
N ALA A 227 -2.88 -10.40 -0.30
CA ALA A 227 -3.55 -9.16 0.13
C ALA A 227 -4.49 -8.62 -0.95
N ARG A 228 -4.06 -8.62 -2.22
CA ARG A 228 -4.92 -8.23 -3.36
C ARG A 228 -6.13 -9.13 -3.51
N SER A 229 -5.94 -10.44 -3.35
CA SER A 229 -7.00 -11.42 -3.53
C SER A 229 -8.09 -11.34 -2.46
N PHE A 230 -7.78 -10.88 -1.25
CA PHE A 230 -8.79 -10.64 -0.20
C PHE A 230 -9.67 -9.40 -0.43
N ILE A 231 -9.26 -8.49 -1.32
CA ILE A 231 -9.86 -7.16 -1.48
C ILE A 231 -10.61 -7.02 -2.82
N GLY A 232 -10.23 -7.80 -3.83
CA GLY A 232 -10.86 -7.81 -5.16
C GLY A 232 -12.12 -8.66 -5.27
#